data_AF-A0A9X3QZP8-F1
#
_entry.id   AF-A0A9X3QZP8-F1
#
_cell.length_a   1.000
_cell.length_b   1.000
_cell.length_c   1.000
_cell.angle_alpha   90.00
_cell.angle_beta   90.00
_cell.angle_gamma   90.00
#
_symmetry.space_group_name_H-M   'P 1'
#
loop_
_entity.id
_entity.type
_entity.pdbx_description
1 polymer ?
#
loop_
_entity_poly.entity_id
_entity_poly.type
_entity_poly.pdbx_seq_one_letter_code
_entity_poly.pdbx_strand_id
1 'polypeptide(L)'
;MKIAKPLNIVQTTFNELCAKGGGIGGGPARSKVQQLLHDGSKKLNKFAFNEITDQLVKFPDRDPWHVCFAVGLGWGHLAQINDDFTDSATKVLSRLDATSLGKAKTFHLERGPTPIEQSLTGGYAMFQKVRLPEGLPNDLESYRRAQERWLQPILSKSEERPRYIGSWNATAMFMVALFSKPALASTLKNREVMLPPGGPIYVGLSLLHQAKLISQKPAGSALDDQAFEPGAIYENNALMDELLKGKSDWSILDVHSGLYMLGTRHNLSDQWA
;
A
#
# COMPACT_ATOMS: atom_id res chain seq x y z
N MET A 1 4.43 -23.24 11.75
CA MET A 1 5.12 -22.03 11.23
C MET A 1 5.23 -21.02 12.37
N LYS A 2 6.31 -20.25 12.43
CA LYS A 2 6.55 -19.21 13.46
C LYS A 2 7.31 -18.04 12.83
N ILE A 3 6.80 -16.83 12.97
CA ILE A 3 7.48 -15.60 12.63
C ILE A 3 8.66 -15.43 13.59
N ALA A 4 9.88 -15.42 13.06
CA ALA A 4 11.07 -15.11 13.84
C ALA A 4 11.09 -13.61 14.20
N LYS A 5 11.39 -13.31 15.46
CA LYS A 5 11.47 -11.95 16.04
C LYS A 5 10.21 -11.11 15.70
N PRO A 6 9.04 -11.44 16.27
CA PRO A 6 7.84 -10.63 16.06
C PRO A 6 8.06 -9.22 16.62
N LEU A 7 7.61 -8.21 15.87
CA LEU A 7 7.82 -6.79 16.19
C LEU A 7 6.59 -6.12 16.80
N ASN A 8 5.40 -6.68 16.59
CA ASN A 8 4.15 -6.10 17.07
C ASN A 8 3.19 -7.18 17.57
N ILE A 9 2.10 -6.74 18.20
CA ILE A 9 1.10 -7.64 18.79
C ILE A 9 0.44 -8.55 17.76
N VAL A 10 0.23 -8.08 16.52
CA VAL A 10 -0.37 -8.88 15.45
C VAL A 10 0.51 -10.09 15.14
N GLN A 11 1.81 -9.89 15.00
CA GLN A 11 2.76 -10.98 14.73
C GLN A 11 2.89 -11.96 15.91
N THR A 12 2.92 -11.43 17.14
CA THR A 12 2.99 -12.26 18.36
C THR A 12 1.74 -13.12 18.52
N THR A 13 0.55 -12.52 18.44
CA THR A 13 -0.71 -13.25 18.56
C THR A 13 -0.91 -14.23 17.40
N PHE A 14 -0.47 -13.90 16.19
CA PHE A 14 -0.50 -14.84 15.08
C PHE A 14 0.34 -16.09 15.35
N ASN A 15 1.55 -15.94 15.90
CA ASN A 15 2.39 -17.07 16.32
C ASN A 15 1.69 -17.95 17.36
N GLU A 16 1.00 -17.35 18.34
CA GLU A 16 0.24 -18.08 19.35
C GLU A 16 -0.93 -18.86 18.73
N LEU A 17 -1.67 -18.25 17.80
CA LEU A 17 -2.74 -18.92 17.08
C LEU A 17 -2.20 -20.09 16.26
N CYS A 18 -1.07 -19.91 15.58
CA CYS A 18 -0.41 -20.99 14.84
C CYS A 18 0.03 -22.15 15.75
N ALA A 19 0.49 -21.86 16.97
CA ALA A 19 0.87 -22.89 17.94
C ALA A 19 -0.34 -23.66 18.49
N LYS A 20 -1.48 -22.97 18.67
CA LYS A 20 -2.74 -23.58 19.14
C LYS A 20 -3.43 -24.42 18.05
N GLY A 21 -3.22 -24.09 16.78
CA GLY A 21 -3.87 -24.77 15.66
C GLY A 21 -5.39 -24.56 15.64
N GLY A 22 -6.15 -25.62 15.33
CA GLY A 22 -7.62 -25.61 15.32
C GLY A 22 -8.28 -25.20 13.99
N GLY A 23 -7.49 -25.02 12.94
CA GLY A 23 -7.93 -24.79 11.58
C GLY A 23 -7.68 -25.98 10.65
N ILE A 24 -8.15 -25.84 9.40
CA ILE A 24 -7.99 -26.85 8.36
C ILE A 24 -6.49 -27.09 8.10
N GLY A 25 -6.10 -28.37 8.01
CA GLY A 25 -4.73 -28.76 7.70
C GLY A 25 -3.70 -28.44 8.80
N GLY A 26 -4.15 -28.25 10.05
CA GLY A 26 -3.30 -28.04 11.23
C GLY A 26 -2.89 -26.59 11.47
N GLY A 27 -3.36 -25.64 10.65
CA GLY A 27 -3.13 -24.20 10.85
C GLY A 27 -4.04 -23.60 11.93
N PRO A 28 -3.94 -22.28 12.18
CA PRO A 28 -4.87 -21.58 13.07
C PRO A 28 -6.28 -21.52 12.47
N ALA A 29 -7.30 -21.39 13.32
CA ALA A 29 -8.67 -21.17 12.87
C ALA A 29 -8.80 -19.85 12.07
N ARG A 30 -9.34 -19.93 10.84
CA ARG A 30 -9.45 -18.78 9.92
C ARG A 30 -10.16 -17.58 10.54
N SER A 31 -11.27 -17.81 11.23
CA SER A 31 -12.05 -16.74 11.85
C SER A 31 -11.28 -15.97 12.92
N LYS A 32 -10.37 -16.64 13.65
CA LYS A 32 -9.51 -16.01 14.66
C LYS A 32 -8.42 -15.17 14.01
N VAL A 33 -7.86 -15.63 12.88
CA VAL A 33 -6.87 -14.83 12.14
C VAL A 33 -7.52 -13.64 11.45
N GLN A 34 -8.70 -13.79 10.84
CA GLN A 34 -9.45 -12.65 10.30
C GLN A 34 -9.75 -11.62 11.39
N GLN A 35 -10.17 -12.05 12.59
CA GLN A 35 -10.40 -11.14 13.71
C GLN A 35 -9.12 -10.40 14.13
N LEU A 36 -8.00 -11.12 14.25
CA LEU A 36 -6.70 -10.54 14.58
C LEU A 36 -6.27 -9.47 13.58
N LEU A 37 -6.41 -9.75 12.28
CA LEU A 37 -6.10 -8.80 11.21
C LEU A 37 -7.03 -7.58 11.29
N HIS A 38 -8.30 -7.76 11.63
CA HIS A 38 -9.26 -6.66 11.76
C HIS A 38 -8.89 -5.74 12.92
N ASP A 39 -8.54 -6.32 14.06
CA ASP A 39 -8.17 -5.51 15.21
C ASP A 39 -6.82 -4.80 14.98
N GLY A 40 -5.91 -5.43 14.23
CA GLY A 40 -4.69 -4.79 13.74
C GLY A 40 -4.93 -3.64 12.76
N SER A 41 -5.92 -3.76 11.87
CA SER A 41 -6.20 -2.76 10.84
C SER A 41 -6.70 -1.44 11.40
N LYS A 42 -7.53 -1.48 12.45
CA LYS A 42 -8.17 -0.29 13.04
C LYS A 42 -7.15 0.79 13.44
N LYS A 43 -6.05 0.37 14.06
CA LYS A 43 -4.99 1.30 14.50
C LYS A 43 -4.25 1.90 13.32
N LEU A 44 -3.82 1.05 12.39
CA LEU A 44 -3.08 1.50 11.21
C LEU A 44 -3.94 2.43 10.33
N ASN A 45 -5.22 2.11 10.14
CA ASN A 45 -6.14 2.95 9.38
C ASN A 45 -6.33 4.33 10.02
N LYS A 46 -6.43 4.39 11.35
CA LYS A 46 -6.54 5.68 12.07
C LYS A 46 -5.26 6.50 11.94
N PHE A 47 -4.09 5.86 12.12
CA PHE A 47 -2.80 6.50 11.91
C PHE A 47 -2.68 7.05 10.48
N ALA A 48 -3.00 6.22 9.47
CA ALA A 48 -2.96 6.59 8.06
C ALA A 48 -3.89 7.76 7.73
N PHE A 49 -5.13 7.74 8.25
CA PHE A 49 -6.09 8.82 8.10
C PHE A 49 -5.56 10.13 8.67
N ASN A 50 -5.03 10.11 9.89
CA ASN A 50 -4.49 11.30 10.54
C ASN A 50 -3.31 11.88 9.73
N GLU A 51 -2.39 11.02 9.29
CA GLU A 51 -1.21 11.43 8.54
C GLU A 51 -1.58 12.05 7.19
N ILE A 52 -2.41 11.39 6.37
CA ILE A 52 -2.78 11.96 5.07
C ILE A 52 -3.64 13.22 5.22
N THR A 53 -4.50 13.30 6.23
CA THR A 53 -5.29 14.50 6.50
C THR A 53 -4.39 15.68 6.86
N ASP A 54 -3.40 15.47 7.73
CA ASP A 54 -2.40 16.48 8.08
C ASP A 54 -1.62 16.95 6.84
N GLN A 55 -1.14 16.02 6.00
CA GLN A 55 -0.42 16.36 4.77
C GLN A 55 -1.29 17.16 3.79
N LEU A 56 -2.54 16.76 3.56
CA LEU A 56 -3.46 17.49 2.67
C LEU A 56 -3.79 18.90 3.21
N VAL A 57 -3.86 19.08 4.53
CA VAL A 57 -4.09 20.39 5.17
C VAL A 57 -2.86 21.29 5.08
N LYS A 58 -1.65 20.74 5.22
CA LYS A 58 -0.39 21.51 5.13
C LYS A 58 -0.07 21.96 3.70
N PHE A 59 -0.54 21.22 2.71
CA PHE A 59 -0.25 21.46 1.30
C PHE A 59 -1.52 21.73 0.47
N PRO A 60 -2.34 22.75 0.82
CA PRO A 60 -3.63 22.98 0.16
C PRO A 60 -3.47 23.48 -1.27
N ASP A 61 -2.34 24.12 -1.59
CA ASP A 61 -2.01 24.63 -2.92
C ASP A 61 -1.31 23.59 -3.82
N ARG A 62 -1.21 22.34 -3.37
CA ARG A 62 -0.64 21.23 -4.15
C ARG A 62 -1.75 20.38 -4.73
N ASP A 63 -1.48 19.76 -5.88
CA ASP A 63 -2.35 18.72 -6.42
C ASP A 63 -2.46 17.58 -5.39
N PRO A 64 -3.67 17.20 -4.96
CA PRO A 64 -3.85 16.20 -3.92
C PRO A 64 -3.37 14.80 -4.33
N TRP A 65 -3.33 14.48 -5.63
CA TRP A 65 -2.74 13.24 -6.13
C TRP A 65 -1.21 13.25 -5.98
N HIS A 66 -0.55 14.38 -6.19
CA HIS A 66 0.89 14.49 -5.93
C HIS A 66 1.20 14.28 -4.45
N VAL A 67 0.39 14.83 -3.55
CA VAL A 67 0.52 14.60 -2.10
C VAL A 67 0.35 13.11 -1.77
N CYS A 68 -0.72 12.49 -2.29
CA CYS A 68 -0.98 11.06 -2.07
C CYS A 68 0.14 10.17 -2.64
N PHE A 69 0.71 10.52 -3.78
CA PHE A 69 1.84 9.81 -4.38
C PHE A 69 3.08 9.91 -3.50
N ALA A 70 3.44 11.12 -3.03
CA ALA A 70 4.58 11.34 -2.16
C ALA A 70 4.45 10.56 -0.84
N VAL A 71 3.31 10.67 -0.17
CA VAL A 71 3.03 9.89 1.06
C VAL A 71 3.10 8.39 0.77
N GLY A 72 2.57 7.93 -0.37
CA GLY A 72 2.65 6.53 -0.80
C GLY A 72 4.08 5.98 -0.92
N LEU A 73 5.05 6.81 -1.32
CA LEU A 73 6.47 6.42 -1.35
C LEU A 73 7.02 6.17 0.07
N GLY A 74 6.58 6.97 1.03
CA GLY A 74 6.99 6.79 2.42
C GLY A 74 6.38 5.55 3.07
N TRP A 75 5.10 5.27 2.80
CA TRP A 75 4.44 4.03 3.25
C TRP A 75 5.08 2.76 2.66
N GLY A 76 5.67 2.89 1.46
CA GLY A 76 6.46 1.85 0.81
C GLY A 76 7.88 1.70 1.36
N HIS A 77 8.24 2.44 2.41
CA HIS A 77 9.57 2.47 3.03
C HIS A 77 10.68 2.87 2.04
N LEU A 78 10.35 3.74 1.06
CA LEU A 78 11.35 4.31 0.16
C LEU A 78 11.92 5.63 0.68
N ALA A 79 11.09 6.40 1.37
CA ALA A 79 11.42 7.71 1.91
C ALA A 79 10.90 7.86 3.34
N GLN A 80 11.55 8.72 4.13
CA GLN A 80 11.00 9.18 5.38
C GLN A 80 9.79 10.07 5.09
N ILE A 81 8.64 9.81 5.74
CA ILE A 81 7.48 10.69 5.66
C ILE A 81 7.77 11.91 6.54
N ASN A 82 7.98 13.05 5.88
CA ASN A 82 8.24 14.34 6.49
C ASN A 82 7.66 15.43 5.57
N ASP A 83 7.16 16.52 6.14
CA ASP A 83 6.67 17.69 5.43
C ASP A 83 7.65 18.21 4.35
N ASP A 84 8.96 18.26 4.66
CA ASP A 84 9.99 18.71 3.72
C ASP A 84 10.13 17.77 2.51
N PHE A 85 9.97 16.46 2.75
CA PHE A 85 9.95 15.47 1.68
C PHE A 85 8.70 15.64 0.82
N THR A 86 7.51 15.75 1.43
CA THR A 86 6.25 15.92 0.70
C THR A 86 6.25 17.20 -0.15
N ASP A 87 6.71 18.33 0.40
CA ASP A 87 6.81 19.58 -0.36
C ASP A 87 7.78 19.44 -1.54
N SER A 88 8.96 18.86 -1.31
CA SER A 88 9.95 18.65 -2.37
C SER A 88 9.42 17.69 -3.45
N ALA A 89 8.83 16.57 -3.05
CA ALA A 89 8.27 15.57 -3.95
C ALA A 89 7.14 16.14 -4.80
N THR A 90 6.20 16.87 -4.22
CA THR A 90 5.07 17.47 -4.96
C THR A 90 5.52 18.49 -6.00
N LYS A 91 6.59 19.26 -5.73
CA LYS A 91 7.23 20.14 -6.72
C LYS A 91 7.88 19.37 -7.87
N VAL A 92 8.52 18.23 -7.59
CA VAL A 92 9.07 17.37 -8.64
C VAL A 92 7.96 16.78 -9.50
N LEU A 93 6.90 16.26 -8.89
CA LEU A 93 5.77 15.66 -9.60
C LEU A 93 5.03 16.67 -10.49
N SER A 94 5.04 17.96 -10.13
CA SER A 94 4.38 19.00 -10.95
C SER A 94 5.22 19.48 -12.13
N ARG A 95 6.55 19.63 -11.97
CA ARG A 95 7.39 20.34 -12.96
C ARG A 95 8.82 19.84 -13.11
N LEU A 96 9.14 18.68 -12.54
CA LEU A 96 10.50 18.09 -12.54
C LEU A 96 11.58 19.06 -12.02
N ASP A 97 11.30 19.73 -10.90
CA ASP A 97 12.19 20.70 -10.28
C ASP A 97 13.50 20.05 -9.77
N ALA A 98 14.63 20.35 -10.41
CA ALA A 98 15.92 19.70 -10.11
C ALA A 98 16.40 19.94 -8.67
N THR A 99 16.18 21.14 -8.12
CA THR A 99 16.55 21.46 -6.73
C THR A 99 15.73 20.66 -5.74
N SER A 100 14.41 20.57 -5.96
CA SER A 100 13.50 19.79 -5.14
C SER A 100 13.76 18.29 -5.28
N LEU A 101 14.15 17.82 -6.46
CA LEU A 101 14.59 16.44 -6.66
C LEU A 101 15.86 16.13 -5.86
N GLY A 102 16.84 17.03 -5.89
CA GLY A 102 18.05 16.94 -5.07
C GLY A 102 17.74 16.85 -3.57
N LYS A 103 16.79 17.66 -3.08
CA LYS A 103 16.31 17.60 -1.69
C LYS A 103 15.54 16.33 -1.38
N ALA A 104 14.55 15.96 -2.19
CA ALA A 104 13.73 14.77 -1.94
C ALA A 104 14.57 13.50 -1.82
N LYS A 105 15.66 13.40 -2.60
CA LYS A 105 16.61 12.29 -2.54
C LYS A 105 17.31 12.14 -1.19
N THR A 106 17.44 13.19 -0.37
CA THR A 106 18.12 13.10 0.94
C THR A 106 17.29 12.39 2.01
N PHE A 107 15.99 12.19 1.76
CA PHE A 107 15.07 11.51 2.70
C PHE A 107 15.05 10.00 2.52
N HIS A 108 16.04 9.44 1.81
CA HIS A 108 16.10 8.01 1.55
C HIS A 108 16.28 7.20 2.84
N LEU A 109 15.74 5.98 2.79
CA LEU A 109 15.97 4.96 3.82
C LEU A 109 17.10 4.01 3.35
N GLU A 110 17.00 2.72 3.66
CA GLU A 110 18.08 1.74 3.51
C GLU A 110 18.42 1.46 2.04
N ARG A 111 17.53 1.78 1.10
CA ARG A 111 17.72 1.55 -0.35
C ARG A 111 18.47 2.67 -1.07
N GLY A 112 18.84 3.74 -0.36
CA GLY A 112 19.55 4.88 -0.94
C GLY A 112 18.66 5.80 -1.80
N PRO A 113 19.24 6.84 -2.41
CA PRO A 113 18.50 7.92 -3.07
C PRO A 113 17.91 7.55 -4.44
N THR A 114 18.47 6.55 -5.13
CA THR A 114 18.11 6.21 -6.51
C THR A 114 16.64 5.79 -6.67
N PRO A 115 16.06 4.94 -5.80
CA PRO A 115 14.62 4.66 -5.79
C PRO A 115 13.72 5.90 -5.77
N ILE A 116 14.05 6.89 -4.93
CA ILE A 116 13.26 8.13 -4.84
C ILE A 116 13.33 8.89 -6.16
N GLU A 117 14.53 9.06 -6.70
CA GLU A 117 14.75 9.75 -7.97
C GLU A 117 13.96 9.11 -9.11
N GLN A 118 14.06 7.80 -9.27
CA GLN A 118 13.35 7.06 -10.31
C GLN A 118 11.83 7.10 -10.09
N SER A 119 11.36 7.00 -8.84
CA SER A 119 9.92 7.07 -8.53
C SER A 119 9.33 8.44 -8.86
N LEU A 120 10.02 9.52 -8.49
CA LEU A 120 9.53 10.88 -8.70
C LEU A 120 9.64 11.32 -10.17
N THR A 121 10.74 10.98 -10.85
CA THR A 121 10.89 11.26 -12.29
C THR A 121 9.88 10.45 -13.13
N GLY A 122 9.66 9.19 -12.78
CA GLY A 122 8.64 8.35 -13.40
C GLY A 122 7.22 8.84 -13.08
N GLY A 123 6.95 9.22 -11.83
CA GLY A 123 5.68 9.81 -11.41
C GLY A 123 5.37 11.10 -12.19
N TYR A 124 6.33 12.01 -12.30
CA TYR A 124 6.21 13.21 -13.14
C TYR A 124 5.82 12.85 -14.58
N ALA A 125 6.55 11.93 -15.22
CA ALA A 125 6.26 11.51 -16.60
C ALA A 125 4.83 10.92 -16.73
N MET A 126 4.37 10.19 -15.72
CA MET A 126 3.00 9.66 -15.68
C MET A 126 1.94 10.75 -15.55
N PHE A 127 2.13 11.73 -14.67
CA PHE A 127 1.20 12.86 -14.49
C PHE A 127 1.12 13.76 -15.73
N GLN A 128 2.17 13.81 -16.56
CA GLN A 128 2.12 14.49 -17.86
C GLN A 128 1.28 13.71 -18.91
N LYS A 129 1.21 12.38 -18.80
CA LYS A 129 0.47 11.51 -19.74
C LYS A 129 -0.98 11.29 -19.32
N VAL A 130 -1.22 11.16 -18.01
CA VAL A 130 -2.50 10.76 -17.45
C VAL A 130 -3.14 11.92 -16.73
N ARG A 131 -4.33 12.34 -17.19
CA ARG A 131 -5.14 13.32 -16.48
C ARG A 131 -6.03 12.64 -15.44
N LEU A 132 -5.74 12.91 -14.17
CA LEU A 132 -6.60 12.54 -13.05
C LEU A 132 -7.64 13.65 -12.76
N PRO A 133 -8.72 13.36 -12.01
CA PRO A 133 -9.65 14.38 -11.56
C PRO A 133 -8.93 15.42 -10.68
N GLU A 134 -9.36 16.68 -10.70
CA GLU A 134 -8.73 17.77 -9.93
C GLU A 134 -8.75 17.53 -8.41
N GLY A 135 -9.77 16.81 -7.91
CA GLY A 135 -9.91 16.45 -6.51
C GLY A 135 -9.95 14.94 -6.28
N LEU A 136 -9.74 14.55 -5.03
CA LEU A 136 -9.90 13.15 -4.61
C LEU A 136 -11.38 12.73 -4.69
N PRO A 137 -11.73 11.65 -5.42
CA PRO A 137 -13.13 11.27 -5.65
C PRO A 137 -13.93 10.97 -4.38
N ASN A 138 -15.26 11.04 -4.44
CA ASN A 138 -16.14 10.74 -3.30
C ASN A 138 -16.90 9.41 -3.42
N ASP A 139 -16.62 8.65 -4.48
CA ASP A 139 -17.24 7.36 -4.78
C ASP A 139 -16.20 6.38 -5.36
N LEU A 140 -16.37 5.09 -5.08
CA LEU A 140 -15.41 4.05 -5.47
C LEU A 140 -15.29 3.90 -7.00
N GLU A 141 -16.38 4.14 -7.72
CA GLU A 141 -16.43 4.00 -9.17
C GLU A 141 -15.58 5.08 -9.86
N SER A 142 -15.58 6.30 -9.33
CA SER A 142 -14.67 7.36 -9.74
C SER A 142 -13.21 7.07 -9.37
N TYR A 143 -12.94 6.42 -8.23
CA TYR A 143 -11.60 5.91 -7.92
C TYR A 143 -11.14 4.85 -8.92
N ARG A 144 -12.00 3.86 -9.22
CA ARG A 144 -11.72 2.82 -10.21
C ARG A 144 -11.35 3.44 -11.55
N ARG A 145 -12.15 4.36 -12.07
CA ARG A 145 -11.88 5.05 -13.35
C ARG A 145 -10.57 5.84 -13.32
N ALA A 146 -10.27 6.51 -12.21
CA ALA A 146 -9.00 7.24 -12.06
C ALA A 146 -7.80 6.27 -12.06
N GLN A 147 -7.93 5.14 -11.35
CA GLN A 147 -6.91 4.11 -11.29
C GLN A 147 -6.72 3.38 -12.62
N GLU A 148 -7.77 3.07 -13.36
CA GLU A 148 -7.68 2.46 -14.68
C GLU A 148 -6.92 3.35 -15.67
N ARG A 149 -7.21 4.65 -15.69
CA ARG A 149 -6.45 5.62 -16.49
C ARG A 149 -4.98 5.66 -16.10
N TRP A 150 -4.69 5.61 -14.81
CA TRP A 150 -3.32 5.59 -14.29
C TRP A 150 -2.57 4.30 -14.63
N LEU A 151 -3.23 3.15 -14.51
CA LEU A 151 -2.59 1.86 -14.77
C LEU A 151 -2.43 1.57 -16.26
N GLN A 152 -3.27 2.12 -17.15
CA GLN A 152 -3.24 1.82 -18.59
C GLN A 152 -1.84 1.92 -19.22
N PRO A 153 -1.06 3.01 -19.07
CA PRO A 153 0.28 3.08 -19.65
C PRO A 153 1.32 2.20 -18.92
N ILE A 154 1.05 1.78 -17.67
CA ILE A 154 1.91 0.88 -16.90
C ILE A 154 1.73 -0.57 -17.35
N LEU A 155 0.49 -0.95 -17.69
CA LEU A 155 0.09 -2.29 -18.12
C LEU A 155 0.26 -2.49 -19.63
N SER A 156 0.38 -1.41 -20.39
CA SER A 156 0.52 -1.47 -21.84
C SER A 156 1.87 -2.05 -22.25
N LYS A 157 1.85 -3.06 -23.12
CA LYS A 157 3.07 -3.62 -23.73
C LYS A 157 3.69 -2.69 -24.78
N SER A 158 2.94 -1.69 -25.26
CA SER A 158 3.37 -0.79 -26.33
C SER A 158 3.98 0.52 -25.81
N GLU A 159 4.01 0.73 -24.50
CA GLU A 159 4.61 1.92 -23.90
C GLU A 159 5.90 1.60 -23.16
N GLU A 160 6.90 2.48 -23.27
CA GLU A 160 8.05 2.42 -22.39
C GLU A 160 7.60 2.76 -20.97
N ARG A 161 7.64 1.75 -20.12
CA ARG A 161 7.22 1.89 -18.73
C ARG A 161 8.24 2.74 -17.95
N PRO A 162 7.78 3.71 -17.15
CA PRO A 162 8.68 4.47 -16.28
C PRO A 162 9.43 3.54 -15.31
N ARG A 163 10.75 3.76 -15.20
CA ARG A 163 11.60 2.99 -14.28
C ARG A 163 11.11 3.16 -12.83
N TYR A 164 11.15 2.08 -12.06
CA TYR A 164 10.81 2.06 -10.62
C TYR A 164 9.35 2.40 -10.23
N ILE A 165 8.39 2.43 -11.17
CA ILE A 165 6.96 2.37 -10.81
C ILE A 165 6.56 0.90 -10.61
N GLY A 166 7.01 0.27 -9.53
CA GLY A 166 6.62 -1.08 -9.12
C GLY A 166 5.14 -1.19 -8.75
N SER A 167 4.67 -2.38 -8.40
CA SER A 167 3.28 -2.65 -7.99
C SER A 167 2.83 -1.75 -6.84
N TRP A 168 3.75 -1.46 -5.92
CA TRP A 168 3.50 -0.52 -4.83
C TRP A 168 3.26 0.89 -5.36
N ASN A 169 4.23 1.49 -6.04
CA ASN A 169 4.15 2.87 -6.52
C ASN A 169 3.01 3.08 -7.54
N ALA A 170 2.63 2.03 -8.27
CA ALA A 170 1.51 2.06 -9.21
C ALA A 170 0.14 2.22 -8.53
N THR A 171 0.00 1.80 -7.27
CA THR A 171 -1.31 1.71 -6.59
C THR A 171 -1.37 2.46 -5.24
N ALA A 172 -0.23 2.76 -4.61
CA ALA A 172 -0.17 3.32 -3.26
C ALA A 172 -0.85 4.68 -3.14
N MET A 173 -0.75 5.52 -4.16
CA MET A 173 -1.44 6.81 -4.21
C MET A 173 -2.97 6.66 -4.03
N PHE A 174 -3.59 5.63 -4.62
CA PHE A 174 -5.03 5.40 -4.49
C PHE A 174 -5.42 4.90 -3.10
N MET A 175 -4.59 4.04 -2.51
CA MET A 175 -4.73 3.60 -1.12
C MET A 175 -4.64 4.79 -0.16
N VAL A 176 -3.63 5.64 -0.33
CA VAL A 176 -3.45 6.86 0.49
C VAL A 176 -4.63 7.81 0.34
N ALA A 177 -5.10 8.02 -0.88
CA ALA A 177 -6.30 8.81 -1.13
C ALA A 177 -7.55 8.19 -0.46
N LEU A 178 -7.69 6.87 -0.43
CA LEU A 178 -8.78 6.20 0.31
C LEU A 178 -8.66 6.36 1.83
N PHE A 179 -7.44 6.36 2.38
CA PHE A 179 -7.24 6.63 3.81
C PHE A 179 -7.78 7.99 4.21
N SER A 180 -7.75 9.00 3.33
CA SER A 180 -8.35 10.33 3.60
C SER A 180 -9.89 10.32 3.65
N LYS A 181 -10.54 9.22 3.28
CA LYS A 181 -12.00 9.09 3.18
C LYS A 181 -12.48 7.81 3.88
N PRO A 182 -12.37 7.70 5.22
CA PRO A 182 -12.65 6.46 5.95
C PRO A 182 -14.08 5.94 5.75
N ALA A 183 -15.07 6.84 5.63
CA ALA A 183 -16.45 6.44 5.36
C ALA A 183 -16.58 5.73 4.00
N LEU A 184 -15.91 6.24 2.96
CA LEU A 184 -15.89 5.62 1.63
C LEU A 184 -15.04 4.35 1.62
N ALA A 185 -13.88 4.37 2.26
CA ALA A 185 -13.01 3.20 2.34
C ALA A 185 -13.70 1.99 3.00
N SER A 186 -14.60 2.23 3.96
CA SER A 186 -15.35 1.15 4.61
C SER A 186 -16.34 0.42 3.67
N THR A 187 -16.70 1.05 2.54
CA THR A 187 -17.59 0.45 1.52
C THR A 187 -16.85 -0.34 0.45
N LEU A 188 -15.51 -0.32 0.43
CA LEU A 188 -14.68 -1.10 -0.50
C LEU A 188 -14.71 -2.59 -0.14
N LYS A 189 -15.79 -3.28 -0.51
CA LYS A 189 -16.05 -4.70 -0.19
C LYS A 189 -15.52 -5.67 -1.25
N ASN A 190 -14.90 -5.16 -2.30
CA ASN A 190 -14.40 -5.92 -3.43
C ASN A 190 -13.17 -5.21 -4.01
N ARG A 191 -12.59 -5.80 -5.06
CA ARG A 191 -11.40 -5.29 -5.78
C ARG A 191 -11.71 -4.20 -6.82
N GLU A 192 -12.67 -3.32 -6.55
CA GLU A 192 -12.96 -2.17 -7.42
C GLU A 192 -11.80 -1.17 -7.49
N VAL A 193 -11.06 -1.04 -6.40
CA VAL A 193 -9.79 -0.29 -6.35
C VAL A 193 -8.69 -1.25 -5.90
N MET A 194 -7.65 -1.39 -6.72
CA MET A 194 -6.49 -2.23 -6.43
C MET A 194 -5.57 -1.54 -5.42
N LEU A 195 -5.18 -2.27 -4.38
CA LEU A 195 -4.24 -1.79 -3.36
C LEU A 195 -2.83 -2.35 -3.58
N PRO A 196 -1.78 -1.71 -3.01
CA PRO A 196 -0.39 -2.16 -3.11
C PRO A 196 -0.19 -3.60 -2.64
N PRO A 197 0.30 -4.52 -3.48
CA PRO A 197 0.51 -5.91 -3.08
C PRO A 197 1.92 -6.20 -2.56
N GLY A 198 2.86 -5.27 -2.73
CA GLY A 198 4.28 -5.47 -2.42
C GLY A 198 4.64 -5.39 -0.93
N GLY A 199 5.92 -5.60 -0.64
CA GLY A 199 6.50 -5.38 0.68
C GLY A 199 5.79 -6.16 1.80
N PRO A 200 5.33 -5.49 2.88
CA PRO A 200 4.62 -6.14 3.98
C PRO A 200 3.40 -6.96 3.57
N ILE A 201 2.70 -6.56 2.50
CA ILE A 201 1.48 -7.26 2.06
C ILE A 201 1.82 -8.63 1.48
N TYR A 202 2.80 -8.69 0.58
CA TYR A 202 3.32 -9.94 0.05
C TYR A 202 3.80 -10.88 1.16
N VAL A 203 4.50 -10.35 2.17
CA VAL A 203 4.97 -11.13 3.33
C VAL A 203 3.79 -11.64 4.14
N GLY A 204 2.81 -10.79 4.44
CA GLY A 204 1.58 -11.16 5.13
C GLY A 204 0.83 -12.29 4.40
N LEU A 205 0.58 -12.12 3.10
CA LEU A 205 -0.06 -13.15 2.27
C LEU A 205 0.75 -14.45 2.24
N SER A 206 2.09 -14.37 2.17
CA SER A 206 2.96 -15.55 2.20
C SER A 206 2.84 -16.32 3.53
N LEU A 207 2.77 -15.60 4.65
CA LEU A 207 2.55 -16.20 5.97
C LEU A 207 1.17 -16.86 6.06
N LEU A 208 0.12 -16.21 5.55
CA LEU A 208 -1.23 -16.77 5.52
C LEU A 208 -1.32 -18.03 4.62
N HIS A 209 -0.64 -18.03 3.47
CA HIS A 209 -0.57 -19.21 2.61
C HIS A 209 0.15 -20.37 3.32
N GLN A 210 1.29 -20.12 3.95
CA GLN A 210 2.01 -21.14 4.74
C GLN A 210 1.16 -21.68 5.91
N ALA A 211 0.28 -20.85 6.47
CA ALA A 211 -0.69 -21.23 7.49
C ALA A 211 -1.96 -21.91 6.92
N LYS A 212 -2.04 -22.12 5.60
CA LYS A 212 -3.20 -22.70 4.88
C LYS A 212 -4.49 -21.88 5.04
N LEU A 213 -4.35 -20.57 5.14
CA LEU A 213 -5.47 -19.62 5.30
C LEU A 213 -5.91 -18.98 4.00
N ILE A 214 -5.09 -19.04 2.95
CA ILE A 214 -5.46 -18.63 1.59
C ILE A 214 -5.11 -19.75 0.61
N SER A 215 -5.82 -19.78 -0.51
CA SER A 215 -5.78 -20.90 -1.45
C SER A 215 -4.51 -20.98 -2.29
N GLN A 216 -3.88 -19.84 -2.57
CA GLN A 216 -2.73 -19.75 -3.45
C GLN A 216 -1.61 -18.91 -2.82
N LYS A 217 -0.38 -19.16 -3.27
CA LYS A 217 0.79 -18.34 -2.92
C LYS A 217 0.63 -16.96 -3.58
N PRO A 218 1.01 -15.85 -2.91
CA PRO A 218 1.05 -14.55 -3.56
C PRO A 218 2.02 -14.54 -4.75
N ALA A 219 1.62 -13.83 -5.80
CA ALA A 219 2.39 -13.64 -7.02
C ALA A 219 3.47 -12.57 -6.86
N GLY A 220 4.53 -12.67 -7.67
CA GLY A 220 5.69 -11.78 -7.63
C GLY A 220 6.61 -12.01 -6.41
N SER A 221 7.26 -10.94 -5.98
CA SER A 221 8.23 -10.90 -4.88
C SER A 221 7.90 -9.77 -3.88
N ALA A 222 8.49 -9.84 -2.69
CA ALA A 222 8.35 -8.80 -1.67
C ALA A 222 9.00 -7.46 -2.07
N LEU A 223 10.03 -7.53 -2.91
CA LEU A 223 10.80 -6.38 -3.38
C LEU A 223 10.56 -6.27 -4.89
N ASP A 224 9.87 -5.20 -5.31
CA ASP A 224 9.69 -4.81 -6.72
C ASP A 224 11.03 -4.27 -7.29
N ASP A 225 12.07 -5.10 -7.25
CA ASP A 225 13.42 -4.77 -7.70
C ASP A 225 13.51 -4.88 -9.22
N GLN A 226 12.77 -3.99 -9.90
CA GLN A 226 12.77 -3.75 -11.35
C GLN A 226 12.04 -4.80 -12.23
N ALA A 227 11.81 -6.02 -11.75
CA ALA A 227 11.02 -7.05 -12.43
C ALA A 227 9.56 -7.06 -11.96
N PHE A 228 8.84 -5.97 -12.19
CA PHE A 228 7.40 -5.92 -11.88
C PHE A 228 6.62 -6.80 -12.85
N GLU A 229 5.84 -7.70 -12.27
CA GLU A 229 4.86 -8.52 -12.97
C GLU A 229 3.48 -7.88 -12.79
N PRO A 230 2.90 -7.26 -13.84
CA PRO A 230 1.65 -6.53 -13.69
C PRO A 230 0.47 -7.39 -13.22
N GLY A 231 0.51 -8.70 -13.52
CA GLY A 231 -0.45 -9.68 -13.02
C GLY A 231 -0.48 -9.78 -11.49
N ALA A 232 0.64 -9.52 -10.81
CA ALA A 232 0.74 -9.62 -9.37
C ALA A 232 -0.17 -8.62 -8.63
N ILE A 233 -0.51 -7.48 -9.24
CA ILE A 233 -1.51 -6.55 -8.67
C ILE A 233 -2.86 -7.26 -8.54
N TYR A 234 -3.35 -7.85 -9.62
CA TYR A 234 -4.68 -8.44 -9.67
C TYR A 234 -4.76 -9.75 -8.87
N GLU A 235 -3.73 -10.58 -8.94
CA GLU A 235 -3.67 -11.86 -8.22
C GLU A 235 -3.63 -11.64 -6.70
N ASN A 236 -2.78 -10.73 -6.21
CA ASN A 236 -2.68 -10.48 -4.78
C ASN A 236 -3.89 -9.72 -4.23
N ASN A 237 -4.53 -8.83 -5.02
CA ASN A 237 -5.81 -8.23 -4.63
C ASN A 237 -6.95 -9.27 -4.59
N ALA A 238 -6.92 -10.30 -5.44
CA ALA A 238 -7.87 -11.41 -5.35
C ALA A 238 -7.67 -12.25 -4.06
N LEU A 239 -6.43 -12.39 -3.58
CA LEU A 239 -6.15 -13.04 -2.29
C LEU A 239 -6.66 -12.19 -1.10
N MET A 240 -6.56 -10.86 -1.18
CA MET A 240 -7.16 -9.97 -0.18
C MET A 240 -8.68 -10.07 -0.17
N ASP A 241 -9.31 -10.11 -1.34
CA ASP A 241 -10.75 -10.35 -1.48
C ASP A 241 -11.17 -11.74 -0.96
N GLU A 242 -10.34 -12.77 -1.15
CA GLU A 242 -10.57 -14.08 -0.54
C GLU A 242 -10.68 -13.98 0.99
N LEU A 243 -9.80 -13.20 1.63
CA LEU A 243 -9.78 -13.01 3.08
C LEU A 243 -11.04 -12.31 3.61
N LEU A 244 -11.75 -11.53 2.80
CA LEU A 244 -13.03 -10.91 3.18
C LEU A 244 -14.20 -11.89 3.27
N LYS A 245 -14.10 -13.08 2.65
CA LYS A 245 -15.21 -14.04 2.65
C LYS A 245 -15.71 -14.33 4.08
N GLY A 246 -17.00 -14.07 4.29
CA GLY A 246 -17.66 -14.24 5.59
C GLY A 246 -17.54 -13.06 6.56
N LYS A 247 -17.01 -11.91 6.12
CA LYS A 247 -16.83 -10.68 6.93
C LYS A 247 -17.48 -9.47 6.27
N SER A 248 -18.72 -9.17 6.65
CA SER A 248 -19.51 -8.05 6.08
C SER A 248 -19.12 -6.69 6.65
N ASP A 249 -18.55 -6.66 7.85
CA ASP A 249 -18.10 -5.47 8.57
C ASP A 249 -16.71 -4.98 8.16
N TRP A 250 -16.11 -5.61 7.15
CA TRP A 250 -14.69 -5.47 6.81
C TRP A 250 -14.52 -4.98 5.38
N SER A 251 -13.53 -4.12 5.10
CA SER A 251 -13.19 -3.67 3.74
C SER A 251 -11.86 -4.24 3.27
N ILE A 252 -11.59 -4.17 1.95
CA ILE A 252 -10.28 -4.56 1.42
C ILE A 252 -9.16 -3.70 2.05
N LEU A 253 -9.44 -2.43 2.38
CA LEU A 253 -8.47 -1.57 3.07
C LEU A 253 -8.15 -2.09 4.47
N ASP A 254 -9.14 -2.62 5.20
CA ASP A 254 -8.90 -3.27 6.48
C ASP A 254 -8.03 -4.52 6.35
N VAL A 255 -8.33 -5.36 5.36
CA VAL A 255 -7.52 -6.56 5.06
C VAL A 255 -6.08 -6.17 4.76
N HIS A 256 -5.89 -5.16 3.91
CA HIS A 256 -4.57 -4.66 3.52
C HIS A 256 -3.79 -4.16 4.74
N SER A 257 -4.39 -3.30 5.56
CA SER A 257 -3.75 -2.81 6.78
C SER A 257 -3.43 -3.93 7.78
N GLY A 258 -4.33 -4.90 7.95
CA GLY A 258 -4.06 -6.08 8.78
C GLY A 258 -2.88 -6.91 8.25
N LEU A 259 -2.82 -7.12 6.94
CA LEU A 259 -1.69 -7.80 6.27
C LEU A 259 -0.39 -7.02 6.43
N TYR A 260 -0.45 -5.69 6.33
CA TYR A 260 0.69 -4.82 6.55
C TYR A 260 1.26 -5.03 7.94
N MET A 261 0.41 -4.99 8.97
CA MET A 261 0.81 -5.24 10.36
C MET A 261 1.38 -6.64 10.57
N LEU A 262 0.83 -7.64 9.88
CA LEU A 262 1.35 -9.01 9.95
C LEU A 262 2.73 -9.15 9.27
N GLY A 263 2.93 -8.53 8.11
CA GLY A 263 4.14 -8.74 7.30
C GLY A 263 5.24 -7.69 7.46
N THR A 264 4.99 -6.59 8.19
CA THR A 264 5.95 -5.49 8.30
C THR A 264 7.21 -5.89 9.09
N ARG A 265 8.33 -5.27 8.70
CA ARG A 265 9.60 -5.29 9.44
C ARG A 265 9.95 -3.93 10.04
N HIS A 266 8.99 -3.01 10.07
CA HIS A 266 9.19 -1.70 10.65
C HIS A 266 9.23 -1.80 12.19
N ASN A 267 10.36 -1.40 12.78
CA ASN A 267 10.62 -1.52 14.22
C ASN A 267 9.72 -0.62 15.10
N LEU A 268 8.96 0.30 14.51
CA LEU A 268 8.04 1.21 15.19
C LEU A 268 6.59 0.78 15.00
N SER A 269 6.35 -0.39 14.38
CA SER A 269 4.98 -0.83 14.08
C SER A 269 4.14 -1.11 15.34
N ASP A 270 4.75 -1.33 16.50
CA ASP A 270 4.01 -1.41 17.76
C ASP A 270 3.56 -0.04 18.31
N GLN A 271 4.17 1.05 17.84
CA GLN A 271 3.95 2.43 18.29
C GLN A 271 2.92 3.18 17.45
N TRP A 272 2.44 2.61 16.34
CA TRP A 272 1.37 3.18 15.53
C TRP A 272 0.04 3.05 16.30
N ALA A 273 -0.18 3.97 17.24
CA ALA A 273 -1.30 4.04 18.18
C ALA A 273 -1.93 5.44 18.21
#